data_AF-A0A1H9VCI3-F1
#
_entry.id   AF-A0A1H9VCI3-F1
#
_cell.length_a   1.000
_cell.length_b   1.000
_cell.length_c   1.000
_cell.angle_alpha   90.00
_cell.angle_beta   90.00
_cell.angle_gamma   90.00
#
_symmetry.space_group_name_H-M   'P 1'
#
loop_
_entity.id
_entity.type
_entity.pdbx_description
1 polymer ?
#
loop_
_entity_poly.entity_id
_entity_poly.type
_entity_poly.pdbx_seq_one_letter_code
_entity_poly.pdbx_strand_id
1 'polypeptide(L)'
;MNKVFLKLTLIIPVILFCISFRVLGQVTPTTADVNLFCEGADLTFPPPAANENWIVKYSTSQTTTPATVISLVSGDKIPAADLKTGYYYLSAKSTAAGACESDMQEIPVYVLKPLVPSFVPANFCVESPLAQLGSVVNPEDPLITQIAYQWYSVSGGVETILAGENSKDFTPVNPTVGTTTYRLKVGYIIGGNKYCAQTIDHDITVSPKPGKPNINSNTIQGTAGAVTF
;
A
#
# COMPACT_ATOMS: atom_id res chain seq x y z
N MET A 1 18.21 -83.17 -7.72
CA MET A 1 16.86 -82.65 -8.07
C MET A 1 16.30 -81.97 -6.83
N ASN A 2 15.58 -80.85 -6.85
CA ASN A 2 15.52 -79.67 -7.69
C ASN A 2 14.61 -78.68 -6.91
N LYS A 3 14.80 -77.36 -7.08
CA LYS A 3 13.93 -76.22 -6.63
C LYS A 3 14.11 -75.82 -5.15
N VAL A 4 14.71 -74.68 -4.77
CA VAL A 4 14.49 -73.26 -5.15
C VAL A 4 13.03 -72.84 -4.95
N PHE A 5 12.73 -72.21 -3.82
CA PHE A 5 11.70 -71.16 -3.75
C PHE A 5 12.11 -70.07 -2.75
N LEU A 6 12.52 -68.98 -3.37
CA LEU A 6 12.72 -67.62 -2.90
C LEU A 6 11.47 -67.13 -2.14
N LYS A 7 11.63 -66.69 -0.88
CA LYS A 7 10.73 -65.71 -0.27
C LYS A 7 11.52 -64.46 0.08
N LEU A 8 11.55 -63.58 -0.93
CA LEU A 8 11.78 -62.15 -0.77
C LEU A 8 10.64 -61.60 0.10
N THR A 9 10.95 -60.93 1.20
CA THR A 9 10.00 -59.97 1.77
C THR A 9 10.79 -58.77 2.27
N LEU A 10 10.56 -57.68 1.54
CA LEU A 10 11.08 -56.32 1.68
C LEU A 10 11.28 -55.89 3.13
N ILE A 11 12.52 -55.63 3.52
CA ILE A 11 12.83 -54.71 4.61
C ILE A 11 12.74 -53.31 3.98
N ILE A 12 11.66 -52.58 4.23
CA ILE A 12 11.55 -51.16 3.91
C ILE A 12 12.29 -50.41 5.03
N PRO A 13 13.45 -49.77 4.78
CA PRO A 13 13.95 -48.81 5.72
C PRO A 13 13.07 -47.56 5.60
N VAL A 14 12.27 -47.31 6.63
CA VAL A 14 11.67 -45.98 6.86
C VAL A 14 12.83 -45.05 7.21
N ILE A 15 13.49 -44.55 6.16
CA ILE A 15 14.37 -43.39 6.24
C ILE A 15 13.44 -42.24 6.57
N LEU A 16 13.32 -41.93 7.86
CA LEU A 16 12.74 -40.72 8.39
C LEU A 16 13.64 -39.56 7.95
N PHE A 17 13.46 -39.17 6.69
CA PHE A 17 14.07 -37.99 6.12
C PHE A 17 13.36 -36.80 6.77
N CYS A 18 13.85 -36.41 7.96
CA CYS A 18 13.61 -35.09 8.53
C CYS A 18 14.26 -34.07 7.59
N ILE A 19 13.63 -33.84 6.43
CA ILE A 19 13.77 -32.58 5.73
C ILE A 19 13.07 -31.60 6.67
N SER A 20 13.85 -30.96 7.53
CA SER A 20 13.50 -29.63 7.98
C SER A 20 13.37 -28.82 6.70
N PHE A 21 12.15 -28.70 6.17
CA PHE A 21 11.84 -27.64 5.22
C PHE A 21 12.17 -26.37 5.99
N ARG A 22 13.42 -25.89 5.86
CA ARG A 22 13.73 -24.50 6.14
C ARG A 22 12.93 -23.77 5.08
N VAL A 23 11.69 -23.43 5.42
CA VAL A 23 10.99 -22.34 4.77
C VAL A 23 11.92 -21.16 5.01
N LEU A 24 12.79 -20.87 4.04
CA LEU A 24 13.59 -19.66 4.11
C LEU A 24 12.56 -18.54 4.05
N GLY A 25 12.30 -17.93 5.22
CA GLY A 25 11.22 -16.98 5.38
C GLY A 25 11.39 -15.87 4.35
N GLN A 26 10.36 -15.62 3.55
CA GLN A 26 10.27 -14.39 2.77
C GLN A 26 9.98 -13.26 3.77
N VAL A 27 10.62 -12.11 3.60
CA VAL A 27 10.28 -10.94 4.41
C VAL A 27 8.83 -10.56 4.12
N THR A 28 8.03 -10.53 5.18
CA THR A 28 6.65 -10.03 5.20
C THR A 28 6.57 -8.73 6.02
N PRO A 29 5.48 -7.95 5.89
CA PRO A 29 5.27 -6.73 6.68
C PRO A 29 5.19 -6.97 8.19
N THR A 30 4.99 -8.22 8.62
CA THR A 30 4.92 -8.64 10.02
C THR A 30 6.20 -9.33 10.51
N THR A 31 7.25 -9.36 9.69
CA THR A 31 8.55 -9.90 10.12
C THR A 31 9.09 -9.05 11.25
N ALA A 32 9.66 -9.69 12.28
CA ALA A 32 10.28 -8.96 13.38
C ALA A 32 11.37 -8.02 12.85
N ASP A 33 11.41 -6.81 13.40
CA ASP A 33 12.38 -5.76 13.08
C ASP A 33 12.46 -5.38 11.58
N VAL A 34 11.39 -5.64 10.82
CA VAL A 34 11.31 -5.28 9.41
C VAL A 34 11.32 -3.77 9.20
N ASN A 35 12.15 -3.32 8.28
CA ASN A 35 12.18 -1.95 7.85
C ASN A 35 11.24 -1.79 6.66
N LEU A 36 10.19 -0.99 6.83
CA LEU A 36 9.16 -0.76 5.83
C LEU A 36 9.53 0.47 4.97
N PHE A 37 9.51 0.29 3.66
CA PHE A 37 9.74 1.34 2.68
C PHE A 37 8.57 1.43 1.72
N CYS A 38 8.29 2.62 1.22
CA CYS A 38 7.39 2.77 0.09
C CYS A 38 8.16 2.54 -1.21
N GLU A 39 7.50 1.96 -2.21
CA GLU A 39 8.07 1.89 -3.54
C GLU A 39 8.53 3.28 -4.01
N GLY A 40 9.76 3.35 -4.53
CA GLY A 40 10.40 4.61 -4.90
C GLY A 40 11.23 5.29 -3.79
N ALA A 41 11.28 4.74 -2.57
CA ALA A 41 12.13 5.25 -1.50
C ALA A 41 13.58 4.72 -1.57
N ASP A 42 14.53 5.55 -1.15
CA ASP A 42 15.93 5.15 -0.93
C ASP A 42 16.11 4.53 0.48
N LEU A 43 17.10 3.66 0.64
CA LEU A 43 17.61 3.24 1.95
C LEU A 43 18.96 3.93 2.19
N THR A 44 19.07 4.71 3.27
CA THR A 44 20.32 5.38 3.65
C THR A 44 20.83 4.83 4.98
N PHE A 45 22.08 4.39 4.97
CA PHE A 45 22.81 3.97 6.16
C PHE A 45 23.44 5.19 6.84
N PRO A 46 23.74 5.11 8.14
CA PRO A 46 24.62 6.10 8.77
C PRO A 46 25.98 6.12 8.06
N PRO A 47 26.71 7.25 8.08
CA PRO A 47 28.03 7.32 7.46
C PRO A 47 28.97 6.29 8.11
N PRO A 48 29.84 5.63 7.31
CA PRO A 48 30.81 4.69 7.85
C PRO A 48 31.83 5.44 8.74
N ALA A 49 32.48 4.70 9.64
CA ALA A 49 33.56 5.27 10.43
C ALA A 49 34.72 5.73 9.53
N ALA A 50 35.59 6.60 10.06
CA ALA A 50 36.73 7.10 9.31
C ALA A 50 37.61 5.93 8.80
N ASN A 51 37.94 5.96 7.51
CA ASN A 51 38.72 4.92 6.81
C ASN A 51 38.00 3.56 6.67
N GLU A 52 36.68 3.54 6.75
CA GLU A 52 35.85 2.37 6.44
C GLU A 52 34.92 2.65 5.27
N ASN A 53 34.56 1.59 4.55
CA ASN A 53 33.51 1.60 3.54
C ASN A 53 32.45 0.58 3.91
N TRP A 54 31.19 0.90 3.62
CA TRP A 54 30.12 -0.07 3.65
C TRP A 54 30.21 -1.02 2.48
N ILE A 55 29.96 -2.29 2.76
CA ILE A 55 29.70 -3.33 1.77
C ILE A 55 28.30 -3.85 2.05
N VAL A 56 27.46 -3.83 1.02
CA VAL A 56 26.08 -4.30 1.14
C VAL A 56 25.88 -5.46 0.20
N LYS A 57 25.30 -6.53 0.75
CA LYS A 57 24.89 -7.70 -0.01
C LYS A 57 23.39 -7.91 0.13
N TYR A 58 22.77 -8.57 -0.83
CA TYR A 58 21.33 -8.81 -0.89
C TYR A 58 21.03 -10.29 -1.08
N SER A 59 19.92 -10.72 -0.50
CA SER A 59 19.29 -12.00 -0.78
C SER A 59 17.76 -11.88 -0.66
N THR A 60 17.03 -12.55 -1.55
CA THR A 60 15.56 -12.66 -1.44
C THR A 60 15.12 -13.48 -0.22
N SER A 61 16.01 -14.32 0.29
CA SER A 61 15.76 -15.25 1.39
C SER A 61 16.86 -15.14 2.44
N GLN A 62 16.53 -15.42 3.70
CA GLN A 62 17.50 -15.36 4.79
C GLN A 62 18.67 -16.35 4.53
N THR A 63 19.91 -15.88 4.71
CA THR A 63 21.12 -16.66 4.42
C THR A 63 22.33 -16.14 5.17
N THR A 64 23.28 -17.01 5.46
CA THR A 64 24.57 -16.63 6.05
C THR A 64 25.64 -16.36 4.99
N THR A 65 25.36 -16.63 3.71
CA THR A 65 26.32 -16.47 2.60
C THR A 65 25.70 -15.70 1.43
N PRO A 66 25.35 -14.42 1.61
CA PRO A 66 24.79 -13.60 0.54
C PRO A 66 25.87 -13.32 -0.52
N ALA A 67 25.55 -13.54 -1.80
CA ALA A 67 26.51 -13.41 -2.91
C ALA A 67 26.32 -12.12 -3.74
N THR A 68 25.11 -11.57 -3.76
CA THR A 68 24.79 -10.41 -4.60
C THR A 68 25.22 -9.12 -3.91
N VAL A 69 26.23 -8.45 -4.45
CA VAL A 69 26.68 -7.13 -3.95
C VAL A 69 25.79 -6.03 -4.52
N ILE A 70 25.43 -5.06 -3.69
CA ILE A 70 24.68 -3.86 -4.07
C ILE A 70 25.65 -2.67 -4.11
N SER A 71 25.63 -1.94 -5.22
CA SER A 71 26.41 -0.72 -5.36
C SER A 71 25.75 0.42 -4.60
N LEU A 72 26.51 1.09 -3.75
CA LEU A 72 26.03 2.25 -2.99
C LEU A 72 26.29 3.55 -3.75
N VAL A 73 25.29 4.42 -3.76
CA VAL A 73 25.44 5.82 -4.18
C VAL A 73 26.02 6.58 -3.00
N SER A 74 27.06 7.40 -3.24
CA SER A 74 27.75 8.18 -2.19
C SER A 74 28.34 7.37 -1.04
N GLY A 75 28.41 6.03 -1.16
CA GLY A 75 29.00 5.13 -0.16
C GLY A 75 28.08 4.72 0.98
N ASP A 76 26.87 5.26 1.07
CA ASP A 76 25.94 5.03 2.20
C ASP A 76 24.48 4.80 1.79
N LYS A 77 24.17 4.81 0.49
CA LYS A 77 22.78 4.79 0.03
C LYS A 77 22.51 3.72 -1.01
N ILE A 78 21.45 2.93 -0.80
CA ILE A 78 20.83 2.09 -1.83
C ILE A 78 19.76 2.94 -2.53
N PRO A 79 19.89 3.20 -3.84
CA PRO A 79 18.88 3.96 -4.56
C PRO A 79 17.60 3.16 -4.71
N ALA A 80 16.47 3.86 -4.84
CA ALA A 80 15.14 3.27 -4.96
C ALA A 80 15.01 2.19 -6.05
N ALA A 81 15.75 2.31 -7.16
CA ALA A 81 15.75 1.33 -8.25
C ALA A 81 16.31 -0.05 -7.83
N ASP A 82 17.17 -0.08 -6.81
CA ASP A 82 17.82 -1.28 -6.31
C ASP A 82 17.25 -1.76 -4.97
N LEU A 83 16.39 -0.96 -4.33
CA LEU A 83 15.71 -1.31 -3.09
C LEU A 83 14.53 -2.27 -3.35
N LYS A 84 14.58 -3.46 -2.75
CA LYS A 84 13.61 -4.55 -2.98
C LYS A 84 13.30 -5.26 -1.67
N THR A 85 12.14 -5.92 -1.61
CA THR A 85 11.79 -6.77 -0.47
C THR A 85 12.74 -7.95 -0.36
N GLY A 86 13.36 -8.12 0.81
CA GLY A 86 14.32 -9.17 1.09
C GLY A 86 15.23 -8.83 2.26
N TYR A 87 16.38 -9.50 2.31
CA TYR A 87 17.38 -9.34 3.36
C TYR A 87 18.59 -8.63 2.80
N TYR A 88 18.96 -7.51 3.41
CA TYR A 88 20.22 -6.84 3.16
C TYR A 88 21.22 -7.21 4.25
N TYR A 89 22.48 -7.33 3.88
CA TYR A 89 23.57 -7.69 4.78
C TYR A 89 24.63 -6.62 4.67
N LEU A 90 24.80 -5.86 5.75
CA LEU A 90 25.74 -4.76 5.84
C LEU A 90 26.99 -5.22 6.58
N SER A 91 28.16 -5.04 5.98
CA SER A 91 29.47 -5.19 6.64
C SER A 91 30.32 -3.94 6.42
N ALA A 92 31.21 -3.65 7.38
CA ALA A 92 32.24 -2.63 7.23
C ALA A 92 33.52 -3.27 6.71
N LYS A 93 34.29 -2.51 5.93
CA LYS A 93 35.65 -2.89 5.54
C LYS A 93 36.57 -1.68 5.58
N SER A 94 37.69 -1.83 6.27
CA SER A 94 38.75 -0.81 6.27
C SER A 94 39.31 -0.59 4.86
N THR A 95 39.70 0.65 4.54
CA THR A 95 40.37 1.00 3.29
C THR A 95 41.80 0.47 3.18
N ALA A 96 42.37 -0.06 4.28
CA ALA A 96 43.70 -0.65 4.28
C ALA A 96 43.80 -1.91 3.37
N ALA A 97 44.92 -2.06 2.68
CA ALA A 97 45.16 -3.21 1.82
C ALA A 97 45.18 -4.51 2.65
N GLY A 98 44.44 -5.52 2.20
CA GLY A 98 44.34 -6.82 2.88
C GLY A 98 43.36 -6.87 4.05
N ALA A 99 42.61 -5.79 4.33
CA ALA A 99 41.60 -5.80 5.38
C ALA A 99 40.50 -6.85 5.13
N CYS A 100 40.03 -7.49 6.21
CA CYS A 100 38.85 -8.35 6.21
C CYS A 100 37.57 -7.50 6.31
N GLU A 101 36.44 -8.07 5.86
CA GLU A 101 35.11 -7.53 6.19
C GLU A 101 34.78 -7.84 7.66
N SER A 102 33.99 -6.98 8.30
CA SER A 102 33.37 -7.30 9.59
C SER A 102 32.35 -8.44 9.46
N ASP A 103 31.86 -8.91 10.60
CA ASP A 103 30.61 -9.68 10.63
C ASP A 103 29.48 -8.86 9.98
N MET A 104 28.56 -9.57 9.33
CA MET A 104 27.43 -8.95 8.63
C MET A 104 26.27 -8.71 9.60
N GLN A 105 25.71 -7.50 9.55
CA GLN A 105 24.41 -7.20 10.13
C GLN A 105 23.31 -7.51 9.11
N GLU A 106 22.38 -8.38 9.46
CA GLU A 106 21.17 -8.63 8.67
C GLU A 106 20.14 -7.52 8.89
N ILE A 107 19.52 -7.05 7.80
CA ILE A 107 18.55 -5.97 7.78
C ILE A 107 17.36 -6.44 6.91
N PRO A 108 16.27 -6.92 7.53
CA PRO A 108 15.06 -7.26 6.79
C PRO A 108 14.38 -6.00 6.27
N VAL A 109 14.07 -5.99 4.98
CA VAL A 109 13.45 -4.87 4.26
C VAL A 109 12.19 -5.35 3.55
N TYR A 110 11.11 -4.59 3.69
CA TYR A 110 9.89 -4.78 2.91
C TYR A 110 9.56 -3.50 2.16
N VAL A 111 9.44 -3.59 0.83
CA VAL A 111 9.02 -2.50 -0.04
C VAL A 111 7.53 -2.66 -0.35
N LEU A 112 6.73 -1.73 0.15
CA LEU A 112 5.28 -1.65 -0.03
C LEU A 112 4.96 -1.12 -1.42
N LYS A 113 4.18 -1.89 -2.18
CA LYS A 113 3.62 -1.46 -3.47
C LYS A 113 2.58 -0.36 -3.27
N PRO A 114 2.46 0.61 -4.18
CA PRO A 114 1.51 1.71 -4.04
C PRO A 114 0.07 1.20 -4.11
N LEU A 115 -0.77 1.68 -3.18
CA LEU A 115 -2.22 1.56 -3.31
C LEU A 115 -2.72 2.32 -4.55
N VAL A 116 -3.78 1.84 -5.18
CA VAL A 116 -4.40 2.56 -6.29
C VAL A 116 -5.79 3.03 -5.86
N PRO A 117 -5.92 4.23 -5.27
CA PRO A 117 -7.22 4.80 -4.94
C PRO A 117 -7.95 5.30 -6.19
N SER A 118 -9.27 5.23 -6.13
CA SER A 118 -10.19 5.84 -7.08
C SER A 118 -11.49 6.18 -6.36
N PHE A 119 -12.30 7.08 -6.89
CA PHE A 119 -13.69 7.20 -6.48
C PHE A 119 -14.56 7.63 -7.64
N VAL A 120 -15.85 7.28 -7.60
CA VAL A 120 -16.84 7.71 -8.59
C VAL A 120 -17.39 9.07 -8.15
N PRO A 121 -17.09 10.18 -8.86
CA PRO A 121 -17.65 11.48 -8.53
C PRO A 121 -19.13 11.53 -8.92
N ALA A 122 -19.96 12.10 -8.05
CA ALA A 122 -21.39 12.31 -8.24
C ALA A 122 -21.73 13.78 -8.02
N ASN A 123 -22.14 14.46 -9.09
CA ASN A 123 -22.70 15.81 -9.02
C ASN A 123 -24.10 15.77 -8.40
N PHE A 124 -24.46 16.79 -7.63
CA PHE A 124 -25.74 16.81 -6.92
C PHE A 124 -26.32 18.21 -6.75
N CYS A 125 -27.62 18.28 -6.42
CA CYS A 125 -28.28 19.52 -6.00
C CYS A 125 -27.95 19.79 -4.52
N VAL A 126 -27.74 21.05 -4.13
CA VAL A 126 -27.38 21.46 -2.77
C VAL A 126 -28.30 20.87 -1.68
N GLU A 127 -29.57 20.60 -1.99
CA GLU A 127 -30.53 20.03 -1.03
C GLU A 127 -30.52 18.50 -0.93
N SER A 128 -29.78 17.81 -1.80
CA SER A 128 -29.72 16.35 -1.85
C SER A 128 -28.28 15.88 -2.15
N PRO A 129 -27.35 15.98 -1.19
CA PRO A 129 -25.98 15.49 -1.36
C PRO A 129 -25.95 14.01 -1.76
N LEU A 130 -25.05 13.67 -2.67
CA LEU A 130 -24.81 12.30 -3.10
C LEU A 130 -23.45 11.80 -2.59
N ALA A 131 -23.40 10.51 -2.28
CA ALA A 131 -22.18 9.85 -1.87
C ALA A 131 -21.17 9.74 -3.03
N GLN A 132 -19.92 10.01 -2.70
CA GLN A 132 -18.74 9.82 -3.54
C GLN A 132 -18.17 8.45 -3.17
N LEU A 133 -18.31 7.49 -4.09
CA LEU A 133 -18.04 6.08 -3.79
C LEU A 133 -16.57 5.75 -4.04
N GLY A 134 -15.81 5.52 -2.98
CA GLY A 134 -14.39 5.18 -3.03
C GLY A 134 -14.13 3.70 -3.35
N SER A 135 -12.99 3.45 -3.98
CA SER A 135 -12.45 2.13 -4.24
C SER A 135 -10.93 2.17 -4.14
N VAL A 136 -10.33 1.08 -3.65
CA VAL A 136 -8.88 0.94 -3.56
C VAL A 136 -8.48 -0.43 -4.05
N VAL A 137 -7.59 -0.48 -5.03
CA VAL A 137 -6.88 -1.72 -5.37
C VAL A 137 -5.67 -1.83 -4.46
N ASN A 138 -5.55 -2.96 -3.77
CA ASN A 138 -4.47 -3.26 -2.85
C ASN A 138 -3.57 -4.37 -3.42
N PRO A 139 -2.36 -4.03 -3.91
CA PRO A 139 -1.43 -5.03 -4.43
C PRO A 139 -0.77 -5.93 -3.37
N GLU A 140 -0.98 -5.65 -2.09
CA GLU A 140 -0.46 -6.39 -0.93
C GLU A 140 -1.53 -7.33 -0.32
N ASP A 141 -2.72 -7.44 -0.91
CA ASP A 141 -3.74 -8.41 -0.49
C ASP A 141 -3.25 -9.85 -0.74
N PRO A 142 -3.28 -10.77 0.27
CA PRO A 142 -3.91 -10.66 1.60
C PRO A 142 -2.96 -10.35 2.76
N LEU A 143 -1.69 -10.00 2.51
CA LEU A 143 -0.69 -9.74 3.55
C LEU A 143 -1.02 -8.51 4.41
N ILE A 144 -1.59 -7.47 3.80
CA ILE A 144 -2.01 -6.25 4.50
C ILE A 144 -3.45 -5.96 4.10
N THR A 145 -4.37 -5.98 5.06
CA THR A 145 -5.81 -5.79 4.78
C THR A 145 -6.37 -4.48 5.33
N GLN A 146 -5.62 -3.80 6.21
CA GLN A 146 -6.06 -2.55 6.82
C GLN A 146 -5.58 -1.34 6.02
N ILE A 147 -6.54 -0.49 5.65
CA ILE A 147 -6.32 0.73 4.87
C ILE A 147 -6.90 1.91 5.64
N ALA A 148 -6.13 2.99 5.76
CA ALA A 148 -6.59 4.28 6.26
C ALA A 148 -7.17 5.10 5.12
N TYR A 149 -8.27 5.81 5.37
CA TYR A 149 -8.88 6.76 4.45
C TYR A 149 -8.95 8.13 5.11
N GLN A 150 -8.80 9.19 4.31
CA GLN A 150 -9.03 10.56 4.74
C GLN A 150 -9.47 11.41 3.54
N TRP A 151 -10.56 12.16 3.70
CA TRP A 151 -11.04 13.09 2.68
C TRP A 151 -10.58 14.52 2.93
N TYR A 152 -10.39 15.25 1.84
CA TYR A 152 -9.98 16.66 1.81
C TYR A 152 -10.79 17.42 0.75
N SER A 153 -10.97 18.72 0.96
CA SER A 153 -11.25 19.66 -0.13
C SER A 153 -9.95 20.29 -0.62
N VAL A 154 -9.84 20.57 -1.91
CA VAL A 154 -8.67 21.21 -2.51
C VAL A 154 -9.08 22.52 -3.18
N SER A 155 -8.38 23.61 -2.86
CA SER A 155 -8.59 24.92 -3.48
C SER A 155 -7.24 25.60 -3.73
N GLY A 156 -6.99 26.02 -4.98
CA GLY A 156 -5.70 26.64 -5.35
C GLY A 156 -4.49 25.74 -5.07
N GLY A 157 -4.67 24.42 -5.11
CA GLY A 157 -3.63 23.43 -4.77
C GLY A 157 -3.43 23.20 -3.26
N VAL A 158 -4.13 23.94 -2.39
CA VAL A 158 -4.08 23.77 -0.93
C VAL A 158 -5.12 22.73 -0.52
N GLU A 159 -4.67 21.68 0.18
CA GLU A 159 -5.56 20.69 0.78
C GLU A 159 -6.06 21.16 2.16
N THR A 160 -7.36 21.03 2.40
CA THR A 160 -8.01 21.27 3.70
C THR A 160 -8.66 19.98 4.16
N ILE A 161 -8.32 19.53 5.36
CA ILE A 161 -8.85 18.28 5.92
C ILE A 161 -10.36 18.40 6.19
N LEU A 162 -11.11 17.38 5.77
CA LEU A 162 -12.49 17.21 6.20
C LEU A 162 -12.48 16.36 7.47
N ALA A 163 -12.57 17.03 8.62
CA ALA A 163 -12.40 16.39 9.92
C ALA A 163 -13.45 15.30 10.15
N GLY A 164 -13.01 14.12 10.57
CA GLY A 164 -13.91 12.98 10.83
C GLY A 164 -14.33 12.19 9.58
N GLU A 165 -13.85 12.58 8.40
CA GLU A 165 -14.13 11.85 7.15
C GLU A 165 -13.07 10.77 6.88
N ASN A 166 -13.13 9.71 7.68
CA ASN A 166 -12.18 8.58 7.70
C ASN A 166 -12.68 7.34 6.92
N SER A 167 -13.80 7.47 6.23
CA SER A 167 -14.48 6.36 5.56
C SER A 167 -14.03 6.23 4.10
N LYS A 168 -14.17 5.03 3.54
CA LYS A 168 -13.92 4.77 2.12
C LYS A 168 -14.80 5.66 1.22
N ASP A 169 -16.06 5.80 1.60
CA ASP A 169 -17.05 6.62 0.89
C ASP A 169 -17.28 7.93 1.67
N PHE A 170 -17.60 8.99 0.96
CA PHE A 170 -17.82 10.32 1.54
C PHE A 170 -19.08 10.96 0.98
N THR A 171 -19.90 11.55 1.85
CA THR A 171 -21.06 12.35 1.43
C THR A 171 -20.89 13.77 1.96
N PRO A 172 -20.78 14.79 1.09
CA PRO A 172 -20.60 16.17 1.55
C PRO A 172 -21.72 16.63 2.48
N VAL A 173 -21.34 17.24 3.61
CA VAL A 173 -22.26 17.87 4.56
C VAL A 173 -22.20 19.37 4.40
N ASN A 174 -23.36 20.04 4.32
CA ASN A 174 -23.48 21.48 4.09
C ASN A 174 -22.69 22.00 2.87
N PRO A 175 -22.87 21.40 1.68
CA PRO A 175 -22.12 21.80 0.49
C PRO A 175 -22.50 23.22 0.04
N THR A 176 -21.51 23.96 -0.48
CA THR A 176 -21.74 25.26 -1.12
C THR A 176 -21.96 25.05 -2.62
N VAL A 177 -22.89 25.79 -3.22
CA VAL A 177 -23.12 25.80 -4.67
C VAL A 177 -21.84 26.20 -5.41
N GLY A 178 -21.51 25.47 -6.47
CA GLY A 178 -20.29 25.65 -7.25
C GLY A 178 -19.54 24.35 -7.43
N THR A 179 -18.29 24.45 -7.89
CA THR A 179 -17.41 23.29 -8.08
C THR A 179 -16.39 23.24 -6.96
N THR A 180 -16.27 22.09 -6.31
CA THR A 180 -15.25 21.82 -5.30
C THR A 180 -14.44 20.59 -5.72
N THR A 181 -13.13 20.70 -5.73
CA THR A 181 -12.23 19.55 -5.90
C THR A 181 -12.16 18.81 -4.57
N TYR A 182 -12.48 17.52 -4.57
CA TYR A 182 -12.31 16.65 -3.43
C TYR A 182 -11.17 15.68 -3.69
N ARG A 183 -10.41 15.40 -2.63
CA ARG A 183 -9.28 14.47 -2.64
C ARG A 183 -9.53 13.34 -1.66
N LEU A 184 -9.41 12.11 -2.14
CA LEU A 184 -9.30 10.93 -1.29
C LEU A 184 -7.83 10.58 -1.11
N LYS A 185 -7.36 10.54 0.14
CA LYS A 185 -6.02 10.07 0.52
C LYS A 185 -6.14 8.72 1.21
N VAL A 186 -5.37 7.73 0.77
CA VAL A 186 -5.36 6.37 1.35
C VAL A 186 -3.96 5.95 1.72
N GLY A 187 -3.80 5.04 2.69
CA GLY A 187 -2.49 4.48 3.06
C GLY A 187 -2.64 3.15 3.81
N TYR A 188 -1.58 2.35 3.85
CA TYR A 188 -1.57 1.10 4.62
C TYR A 188 -1.59 1.38 6.12
N ILE A 189 -2.23 0.51 6.90
CA ILE A 189 -2.08 0.46 8.35
C ILE A 189 -1.28 -0.78 8.73
N ILE A 190 -0.10 -0.59 9.33
CA ILE A 190 0.78 -1.68 9.79
C ILE A 190 1.25 -1.32 11.20
N GLY A 191 0.96 -2.19 12.18
CA GLY A 191 1.29 -1.94 13.58
C GLY A 191 0.67 -0.64 14.15
N GLY A 192 -0.46 -0.18 13.59
CA GLY A 192 -1.12 1.08 13.97
C GLY A 192 -0.58 2.35 13.29
N ASN A 193 0.54 2.26 12.58
CA ASN A 193 1.12 3.37 11.82
C ASN A 193 0.61 3.39 10.38
N LYS A 194 0.63 4.57 9.75
CA LYS A 194 0.16 4.78 8.36
C LYS A 194 1.35 4.91 7.42
N TYR A 195 1.33 4.20 6.29
CA TYR A 195 2.42 4.18 5.32
C TYR A 195 1.94 4.41 3.88
N CYS A 196 2.85 4.92 3.04
CA CYS A 196 2.74 4.98 1.58
C CYS A 196 1.44 5.58 1.08
N ALA A 197 1.19 6.82 1.51
CA ALA A 197 -0.02 7.53 1.17
C ALA A 197 -0.14 7.75 -0.35
N GLN A 198 -1.33 7.54 -0.89
CA GLN A 198 -1.69 7.76 -2.29
C GLN A 198 -2.94 8.63 -2.35
N THR A 199 -3.07 9.45 -3.39
CA THR A 199 -4.15 10.42 -3.51
C THR A 199 -4.81 10.38 -4.88
N ILE A 200 -6.09 10.66 -4.93
CA ILE A 200 -6.85 10.90 -6.16
C ILE A 200 -7.78 12.10 -5.98
N ASP A 201 -7.91 12.91 -7.01
CA ASP A 201 -8.69 14.15 -7.01
C ASP A 201 -9.81 14.08 -8.05
N HIS A 202 -11.01 14.54 -7.71
CA HIS A 202 -12.08 14.81 -8.67
C HIS A 202 -12.84 16.09 -8.34
N ASP A 203 -13.31 16.76 -9.39
CA ASP A 203 -14.21 17.89 -9.27
C ASP A 203 -15.65 17.44 -9.12
N ILE A 204 -16.34 18.00 -8.14
CA ILE A 204 -17.76 17.76 -7.87
C ILE A 204 -18.50 19.08 -7.97
N THR A 205 -19.52 19.10 -8.82
CA THR A 205 -20.39 20.26 -9.04
C THR A 205 -21.67 20.14 -8.22
N VAL A 206 -21.89 21.16 -7.40
CA VAL A 206 -23.09 21.35 -6.57
C VAL A 206 -23.98 22.38 -7.24
N SER A 207 -25.15 21.95 -7.73
CA SER A 207 -26.11 22.84 -8.37
C SER A 207 -27.03 23.52 -7.35
N PRO A 208 -27.51 24.75 -7.62
CA PRO A 208 -28.49 25.41 -6.76
C PRO A 208 -29.83 24.69 -6.83
N LYS A 209 -30.65 24.90 -5.79
CA LYS A 209 -32.05 24.48 -5.78
C LYS A 209 -32.78 25.07 -6.99
N PRO A 210 -33.55 24.28 -7.76
CA PRO A 210 -34.38 24.81 -8.84
C PRO A 210 -35.30 25.94 -8.33
N GLY A 211 -35.45 26.99 -9.15
CA GLY A 211 -36.38 28.07 -8.84
C GLY A 211 -37.82 27.55 -8.76
N LYS A 212 -38.65 28.25 -7.96
CA LYS A 212 -40.09 27.99 -7.91
C LYS A 212 -40.67 28.07 -9.34
N PRO A 213 -41.45 27.08 -9.80
CA PRO A 213 -42.16 27.19 -11.06
C PRO A 213 -43.06 28.44 -11.08
N ASN A 214 -42.97 29.25 -12.12
CA ASN A 214 -43.88 30.37 -12.35
C ASN A 214 -45.05 29.90 -13.22
N ILE A 215 -46.16 29.53 -12.58
CA ILE A 215 -47.39 29.12 -13.26
C ILE A 215 -48.35 30.30 -13.24
N ASN A 216 -48.74 30.77 -14.42
CA ASN A 216 -49.80 31.77 -14.55
C ASN A 216 -51.16 31.07 -14.45
N SER A 217 -52.12 31.64 -13.70
CA SER A 217 -53.50 31.13 -13.60
C SER A 217 -54.14 30.88 -14.97
N ASN A 218 -53.76 31.62 -16.01
CA ASN A 218 -54.27 31.45 -17.38
C ASN A 218 -53.75 30.19 -18.10
N THR A 219 -52.71 29.54 -17.56
CA THR A 219 -52.15 28.28 -18.09
C THR A 219 -52.66 27.03 -17.35
N ILE A 220 -53.45 27.22 -16.28
CA ILE A 220 -54.05 26.14 -15.52
C ILE A 220 -55.41 25.84 -16.15
N GLN A 221 -55.59 24.63 -16.67
CA GLN A 221 -56.88 24.16 -17.18
C GLN A 221 -57.45 23.08 -16.27
N GLY A 222 -58.75 23.18 -15.98
CA GLY A 222 -59.52 22.19 -15.26
C GLY A 222 -61.00 22.38 -15.55
N THR A 223 -61.75 21.29 -15.67
CA THR A 223 -63.20 21.32 -15.84
C THR A 223 -63.83 20.84 -14.53
N ALA A 224 -64.59 21.70 -13.87
CA ALA A 224 -65.43 21.25 -12.76
C ALA A 224 -66.60 20.45 -13.33
N GLY A 225 -66.80 19.21 -12.86
CA GLY A 225 -67.98 18.42 -13.19
C GLY A 225 -69.22 19.05 -12.57
N ALA A 226 -70.29 19.20 -13.36
CA ALA A 226 -71.57 19.66 -12.83
C ALA A 226 -72.16 18.59 -11.91
N VAL A 227 -72.62 19.00 -10.72
CA VAL A 227 -73.44 18.17 -9.82
C VAL A 227 -74.88 18.64 -9.95
N THR A 228 -75.80 17.72 -10.26
CA THR A 228 -77.24 17.98 -10.25
C THR A 228 -77.82 17.53 -8.91
N PHE A 229 -78.44 18.44 -8.17
CA PHE A 229 -79.26 18.13 -6.99
C PHE A 229 -80.71 17.83 -7.40
#